data_AF-D4XAR9-F1
#
_entry.id   AF-D4XAR9-F1
#
_cell.length_a   1.000
_cell.length_b   1.000
_cell.length_c   1.000
_cell.angle_alpha   90.00
_cell.angle_beta   90.00
_cell.angle_gamma   90.00
#
_symmetry.space_group_name_H-M   'P 1'
#
loop_
_entity.id
_entity.type
_entity.pdbx_description
1 polymer ?
#
loop_
_entity_poly.entity_id
_entity_poly.type
_entity_poly.pdbx_seq_one_letter_code
_entity_poly.pdbx_strand_id
1 'polypeptide(L)' 'MMELPELAAVPNERRWAVKILRESERAGGRRYSMTVLAMAKRALGIGLNVGEGA' A
#
# COMPACT_ATOMS: atom_id res chain seq x y z
N MET A 1 11.21 -1.57 6.36
CA MET A 1 9.88 -1.05 6.71
C MET A 1 9.55 0.02 5.70
N MET A 2 8.36 -0.02 5.09
CA MET A 2 7.95 1.03 4.15
C MET A 2 7.41 2.21 4.94
N GLU A 3 7.94 3.42 4.69
CA GLU A 3 7.35 4.63 5.26
C GLU A 3 6.00 4.90 4.59
N LEU A 4 4.93 4.79 5.37
CA LEU A 4 3.56 5.07 4.94
C LEU A 4 3.13 6.44 5.46
N PRO A 5 2.35 7.21 4.69
CA PRO A 5 1.85 8.50 5.15
C PRO A 5 0.94 8.34 6.37
N GLU A 6 0.90 9.37 7.21
CA GLU A 6 -0.05 9.45 8.31
C GLU A 6 -1.49 9.43 7.80
N LEU A 7 -2.38 8.66 8.44
CA LEU A 7 -3.78 8.49 8.01
C LEU A 7 -4.54 9.82 7.91
N ALA A 8 -4.21 10.76 8.80
CA ALA A 8 -4.79 12.11 8.80
C ALA A 8 -4.40 12.93 7.56
N ALA A 9 -3.22 12.69 6.98
CA ALA A 9 -2.73 13.37 5.79
C ALA A 9 -3.26 12.77 4.48
N VAL A 10 -3.94 11.62 4.53
CA VAL A 10 -4.50 10.93 3.36
C VAL A 10 -5.99 11.26 3.21
N PRO A 11 -6.44 11.68 2.01
CA PRO A 11 -7.86 11.86 1.71
C PRO A 11 -8.67 10.60 2.04
N ASN A 12 -9.90 10.77 2.53
CA ASN A 12 -10.67 9.67 3.11
C ASN A 12 -10.88 8.51 2.12
N GLU A 13 -11.08 8.83 0.84
CA GLU A 13 -11.24 7.92 -0.28
C GLU A 13 -9.98 7.09 -0.62
N ARG A 14 -8.82 7.45 -0.06
CA ARG A 14 -7.53 6.75 -0.26
C ARG A 14 -7.03 6.06 1.02
N ARG A 15 -7.68 6.25 2.17
CA ARG A 15 -7.23 5.64 3.45
C ARG A 15 -7.24 4.11 3.45
N TRP A 16 -8.06 3.49 2.60
CA TRP A 16 -8.03 2.04 2.40
C TRP A 16 -6.64 1.54 1.97
N ALA A 17 -5.91 2.32 1.18
CA ALA A 17 -4.58 1.95 0.70
C ALA A 17 -3.57 1.86 1.84
N VAL A 18 -3.60 2.82 2.77
CA VAL A 18 -2.76 2.79 3.99
C VAL A 18 -3.07 1.56 4.83
N LYS A 19 -4.35 1.23 5.00
CA LYS A 19 -4.78 0.03 5.74
C LYS A 19 -4.24 -1.25 5.09
N ILE A 20 -4.39 -1.41 3.78
CA ILE A 20 -3.90 -2.58 3.04
C ILE A 20 -2.39 -2.76 3.22
N LEU A 21 -1.61 -1.69 3.05
CA LEU A 21 -0.15 -1.77 3.16
C LEU A 21 0.30 -2.11 4.58
N ARG A 22 -0.31 -1.50 5.62
CA ARG A 22 -0.04 -1.83 7.03
C ARG A 22 -0.39 -3.27 7.38
N GLU A 23 -1.56 -3.74 6.93
CA GLU A 23 -1.99 -5.11 7.17
C GLU A 23 -1.11 -6.13 6.44
N SER A 24 -0.67 -5.80 5.22
CA SER A 24 0.28 -6.63 4.47
C SER A 24 1.62 -6.72 5.19
N GLU A 25 2.18 -5.59 5.63
CA GLU A 25 3.45 -5.55 6.36
C GLU A 25 3.38 -6.34 7.66
N ARG A 26 2.30 -6.19 8.44
CA ARG A 26 2.06 -6.99 9.66
C ARG A 26 1.98 -8.49 9.39
N ALA A 27 1.51 -8.89 8.21
CA ALA A 27 1.42 -10.29 7.78
C ALA A 27 2.68 -10.79 7.05
N GLY A 28 3.76 -10.00 7.02
CA GLY A 28 4.99 -10.34 6.32
C GLY A 28 4.86 -10.35 4.79
N GLY A 29 3.99 -9.50 4.24
CA GLY A 29 3.81 -9.29 2.80
C GLY A 29 2.95 -10.32 2.08
N ARG A 30 2.38 -11.30 2.78
CA ARG A 30 1.68 -12.45 2.16
C ARG A 30 0.14 -12.34 2.13
N ARG A 31 -0.43 -11.31 2.75
CA ARG A 31 -1.89 -11.19 2.95
C ARG A 31 -2.64 -10.78 1.69
N TYR A 32 -2.04 -9.95 0.84
CA TYR A 32 -2.67 -9.41 -0.35
C TYR A 32 -1.87 -9.76 -1.59
N SER A 33 -2.55 -9.89 -2.73
CA SER A 33 -1.88 -10.12 -4.01
C SER A 33 -1.02 -8.92 -4.41
N MET A 34 -0.02 -9.16 -5.26
CA MET A 34 0.86 -8.10 -5.77
C MET A 34 0.07 -6.99 -6.47
N THR A 35 -0.98 -7.33 -7.23
CA THR A 35 -1.87 -6.35 -7.87
C THR A 35 -2.55 -5.43 -6.86
N VAL A 36 -3.04 -5.97 -5.73
CA VAL A 36 -3.68 -5.17 -4.69
C VAL A 36 -2.68 -4.24 -4.00
N LEU A 37 -1.46 -4.72 -3.75
CA LEU A 37 -0.39 -3.90 -3.19
C LEU A 37 0.03 -2.80 -4.16
N ALA A 38 0.13 -3.10 -5.45
CA ALA A 38 0.43 -2.12 -6.49
C ALA A 38 -0.66 -1.03 -6.60
N MET A 39 -1.94 -1.42 -6.53
CA MET A 39 -3.06 -0.47 -6.50
C MET A 39 -3.01 0.44 -5.27
N ALA A 40 -2.73 -0.12 -4.09
CA ALA A 40 -2.59 0.65 -2.86
C ALA A 40 -1.42 1.65 -2.94
N LYS A 41 -0.27 1.23 -3.45
CA LYS A 41 0.89 2.12 -3.65
C LYS A 41 0.57 3.24 -4.64
N ARG A 42 -0.04 2.92 -5.79
CA ARG A 42 -0.47 3.92 -6.79
C ARG A 42 -1.46 4.92 -6.22
N ALA A 43 -2.43 4.48 -5.42
CA ALA A 43 -3.40 5.38 -4.78
C ALA A 43 -2.73 6.40 -3.85
N LEU A 44 -1.58 6.07 -3.27
CA LEU A 44 -0.79 6.93 -2.40
C LEU A 44 0.36 7.65 -3.12
N GLY A 45 0.52 7.46 -4.44
CA GLY A 45 1.64 8.02 -5.19
C GLY A 45 3.01 7.40 -4.85
N ILE A 46 3.02 6.21 -4.23
CA ILE A 46 4.23 5.48 -3.86
C ILE A 46 4.74 4.71 -5.09
N GLY A 47 6.06 4.75 -5.30
CA GLY A 47 6.72 3.97 -6.36
C GLY A 47 6.53 2.47 -6.20
N LEU A 48 6.43 1.76 -7.33
CA LEU A 48 6.33 0.31 -7.36
C LEU A 48 7.72 -0.33 -7.30
N ASN A 49 7.83 -1.44 -6.57
CA ASN A 49 9.03 -2.25 -6.57
C ASN A 49 9.10 -3.13 -7.82
N VAL A 50 10.29 -3.67 -8.11
CA VAL A 50 10.49 -4.61 -9.22
C VAL A 50 9.56 -5.82 -9.04
N GLY A 51 8.72 -6.08 -10.04
CA GLY A 51 7.71 -7.15 -10.04
C GLY A 51 6.27 -6.69 -9.75
N GLU A 52 6.04 -5.47 -9.26
CA GLU A 52 4.68 -4.96 -8.94
C GLU A 52 4.03 -4.19 -10.11
N GLY A 53 4.76 -3.96 -11.20
CA GLY A 53 4.32 -3.16 -12.36
C GLY A 53 3.97 -3.96 -13.63
N ALA A 54 3.97 -5.29 -13.56
CA ALA A 54 3.67 -6.17 -14.68
C ALA A 54 2.15 -6.32 -14.94
#